data_AF-S4NVH8-F1
#
_entry.id   AF-S4NVH8-F1
#
_cell.length_a   1.000
_cell.length_b   1.000
_cell.length_c   1.000
_cell.angle_alpha   90.00
_cell.angle_beta   90.00
_cell.angle_gamma   90.00
#
_symmetry.space_group_name_H-M   'P 1'
#
loop_
_entity.id
_entity.type
_entity.pdbx_description
1 polymer ?
#
loop_
_entity_poly.entity_id
_entity_poly.type
_entity_poly.pdbx_seq_one_letter_code
_entity_poly.pdbx_strand_id
1 'polypeptide(L)' 'PSNPPVFTKKMQPCRVFEHEQARFEVEFDGDPLPTIKWYRENFPIKNSPDFQIHTFSTKSILIIRRVFVEDSAVF' A
#
# COMPACT_ATOMS: atom_id res chain seq x y z
N PRO A 1 -8.89 18.48 -20.08
CA PRO A 1 -7.53 17.97 -20.34
C PRO A 1 -7.31 16.78 -19.40
N SER A 2 -7.01 15.59 -19.91
CA SER A 2 -6.74 14.42 -19.07
C SER A 2 -5.29 14.46 -18.59
N ASN A 3 -5.04 14.27 -17.30
CA ASN A 3 -3.69 14.12 -16.76
C ASN A 3 -3.40 12.66 -16.42
N PRO A 4 -2.21 12.15 -16.81
CA PRO A 4 -1.83 10.77 -16.54
C PRO A 4 -1.68 10.54 -15.03
N PRO A 5 -1.90 9.30 -14.56
CA PRO A 5 -1.76 8.96 -13.16
C PRO A 5 -0.32 9.16 -12.69
N VAL A 6 -0.16 9.91 -11.60
CA VAL A 6 1.13 10.18 -10.98
C VAL A 6 1.05 9.98 -9.48
N PHE A 7 2.07 9.34 -8.90
CA PHE A 7 2.23 9.33 -7.45
C PHE A 7 2.79 10.68 -7.00
N THR A 8 1.96 11.47 -6.33
CA THR A 8 2.36 12.73 -5.68
C THR A 8 3.13 12.44 -4.39
N LYS A 9 2.85 11.30 -3.75
CA LYS A 9 3.63 10.76 -2.62
C LYS A 9 3.87 9.28 -2.78
N LYS A 10 5.15 8.91 -2.88
CA LYS A 10 5.59 7.52 -3.00
C LYS A 10 5.56 6.81 -1.65
N MET A 11 5.33 5.50 -1.70
CA MET A 11 5.42 4.61 -0.54
C MET A 11 6.80 4.76 0.11
N GLN A 12 6.81 4.89 1.43
CA GLN A 12 8.05 4.93 2.21
C GLN A 12 8.30 3.58 2.89
N PRO A 13 9.57 3.19 3.08
CA PRO A 13 9.89 2.02 3.88
C PRO A 13 9.38 2.23 5.32
N CYS A 14 8.77 1.19 5.88
CA CYS A 14 8.27 1.18 7.24
C CYS A 14 9.03 0.10 8.02
N ARG A 15 9.50 0.44 9.23
CA ARG A 15 10.06 -0.52 10.19
C ARG A 15 9.10 -0.62 11.35
N VAL A 16 8.64 -1.83 11.63
CA VAL A 16 7.75 -2.14 12.75
C VAL A 16 8.27 -3.36 13.47
N PHE A 17 7.95 -3.48 14.76
CA PHE A 17 8.29 -4.68 15.51
C PHE A 17 7.37 -5.84 15.09
N GLU A 18 7.83 -7.07 15.33
CA GLU A 18 6.97 -8.25 15.16
C GLU A 18 5.68 -8.08 15.98
N HIS A 19 4.57 -8.56 15.43
CA HIS A 19 3.22 -8.43 16.03
C HIS A 19 2.64 -7.00 16.06
N GLU A 20 3.38 -5.98 15.60
CA GLU A 20 2.82 -4.66 15.35
C GLU A 20 2.21 -4.55 13.94
N GLN A 21 1.41 -3.50 13.76
CA GLN A 21 0.75 -3.21 12.50
C GLN A 21 1.65 -2.36 11.60
N ALA A 22 1.95 -2.84 10.39
CA ALA A 22 2.57 -2.00 9.36
C ALA A 22 1.50 -1.18 8.64
N ARG A 23 1.80 0.09 8.38
CA ARG A 23 0.94 1.02 7.63
C ARG A 23 1.73 1.65 6.50
N PHE A 24 1.29 1.40 5.27
CA PHE A 24 1.82 2.01 4.06
C PHE A 24 0.81 2.98 3.47
N GLU A 25 1.32 4.07 2.91
CA GLU A 25 0.51 5.16 2.38
C GLU A 25 1.12 5.68 1.09
N VAL A 26 0.28 5.92 0.09
CA VAL A 26 0.61 6.60 -1.15
C VAL A 26 -0.42 7.67 -1.45
N GLU A 27 0.02 8.75 -2.09
CA GLU A 27 -0.86 9.78 -2.64
C GLU A 27 -0.64 9.86 -4.14
N PHE A 28 -1.70 10.12 -4.88
CA PHE A 28 -1.71 10.11 -6.33
C PHE A 28 -2.73 11.10 -6.87
N ASP A 29 -2.52 11.49 -8.12
CA ASP A 29 -3.41 12.35 -8.87
C ASP A 29 -3.56 11.82 -10.31
N GLY A 30 -4.66 12.14 -10.98
CA GLY A 30 -4.96 11.68 -12.33
C GLY A 30 -6.41 11.95 -12.74
N ASP A 31 -6.61 12.26 -14.02
CA ASP A 31 -7.94 12.42 -14.64
C ASP A 31 -8.00 11.58 -15.93
N PRO A 32 -8.83 10.52 -15.98
CA PRO A 32 -9.79 10.10 -14.97
C PRO A 32 -9.15 9.51 -13.71
N LEU A 33 -9.90 9.48 -12.61
CA LEU A 33 -9.46 8.98 -11.30
C LEU A 33 -8.78 7.60 -11.42
N PRO A 34 -7.51 7.47 -10.99
CA PRO A 34 -6.77 6.23 -11.16
C PRO A 34 -7.20 5.15 -10.17
N THR A 35 -7.06 3.89 -10.62
CA THR A 35 -7.28 2.72 -9.76
C THR A 35 -5.95 2.25 -9.16
N ILE A 36 -5.87 2.19 -7.84
CA ILE A 36 -4.69 1.67 -7.12
C ILE A 36 -4.84 0.19 -6.78
N LYS A 37 -3.74 -0.55 -6.91
CA LYS A 37 -3.60 -1.94 -6.49
C LYS A 37 -2.31 -2.10 -5.69
N TRP A 38 -2.40 -2.83 -4.58
CA TRP A 38 -1.25 -3.16 -3.74
C TRP A 38 -0.74 -4.56 -4.08
N TYR A 39 0.58 -4.73 -4.03
CA TYR A 39 1.24 -6.01 -4.30
C TYR A 39 2.29 -6.28 -3.23
N ARG A 40 2.50 -7.56 -2.92
CA ARG A 40 3.59 -8.07 -2.08
C ARG A 40 4.27 -9.20 -2.84
N GLU A 41 5.57 -9.10 -3.11
CA GLU A 41 6.32 -10.11 -3.87
C GLU A 41 5.61 -10.50 -5.19
N ASN A 42 5.15 -9.51 -5.95
CA ASN A 42 4.35 -9.67 -7.19
C ASN A 42 2.94 -10.28 -7.03
N PHE A 43 2.52 -10.66 -5.82
CA PHE A 43 1.15 -11.13 -5.56
C PHE A 43 0.22 -9.98 -5.22
N PRO A 44 -0.96 -9.87 -5.87
CA PRO A 44 -1.92 -8.82 -5.58
C PRO A 44 -2.51 -9.01 -4.18
N ILE A 45 -2.44 -7.96 -3.38
CA ILE A 45 -3.08 -7.93 -2.06
C ILE A 45 -4.55 -7.55 -2.26
N LYS A 46 -5.43 -8.34 -1.66
CA LYS A 46 -6.86 -8.06 -1.57
C LYS A 46 -7.22 -7.74 -0.13
N ASN A 47 -8.33 -7.02 0.05
CA ASN A 47 -8.84 -6.71 1.38
C ASN A 47 -9.22 -8.02 2.11
N SER A 48 -8.73 -8.21 3.32
CA SER A 48 -8.90 -9.38 4.17
C SER A 48 -8.73 -9.00 5.65
N PRO A 49 -8.97 -9.91 6.61
CA PRO A 49 -8.72 -9.65 8.02
C PRO A 49 -7.26 -9.27 8.33
N ASP A 50 -6.30 -9.81 7.58
CA ASP A 50 -4.86 -9.55 7.76
C ASP A 50 -4.39 -8.32 6.97
N PHE A 51 -5.05 -8.00 5.85
CA PHE A 51 -4.70 -6.88 4.96
C PHE A 51 -5.89 -5.93 4.75
N GLN A 52 -5.81 -4.71 5.24
CA GLN A 52 -6.86 -3.71 5.03
C GLN A 52 -6.40 -2.65 4.04
N ILE A 53 -7.13 -2.50 2.94
CA ILE A 53 -6.88 -1.49 1.90
C ILE A 53 -7.97 -0.43 1.97
N HIS A 54 -7.59 0.81 2.16
CA HIS A 54 -8.48 1.98 2.12
C HIS A 54 -8.04 2.91 0.99
N THR A 55 -8.86 3.05 -0.05
CA THR A 55 -8.57 3.93 -1.18
C THR A 55 -9.61 5.05 -1.25
N PHE A 56 -9.10 6.26 -1.33
CA PHE A 56 -9.81 7.52 -1.51
C PHE A 56 -9.43 8.12 -2.87
N SER A 57 -10.02 9.26 -3.23
CA SER A 57 -9.84 9.88 -4.55
C SER A 57 -8.37 10.14 -4.92
N THR A 58 -7.53 10.51 -3.96
CA THR A 58 -6.12 10.89 -4.17
C THR A 58 -5.14 10.15 -3.26
N LYS A 59 -5.61 9.12 -2.54
CA LYS A 59 -4.85 8.48 -1.47
C LYS A 59 -5.22 7.03 -1.31
N SER A 60 -4.22 6.15 -1.11
CA SER A 60 -4.46 4.76 -0.74
C SER A 60 -3.59 4.36 0.44
N ILE A 61 -4.18 3.60 1.36
CA ILE A 61 -3.55 3.13 2.59
C ILE A 61 -3.67 1.61 2.62
N LEU A 62 -2.55 0.94 2.84
CA LEU A 62 -2.48 -0.49 3.14
C LEU A 62 -2.10 -0.67 4.61
N ILE A 63 -2.85 -1.49 5.31
CA ILE A 63 -2.63 -1.87 6.70
C ILE A 63 -2.40 -3.38 6.75
N ILE A 64 -1.26 -3.79 7.32
CA ILE A 64 -0.91 -5.20 7.54
C ILE A 64 -0.99 -5.47 9.04
N ARG A 65 -1.97 -6.25 9.49
CA ARG A 65 -2.26 -6.42 10.93
C ARG A 65 -1.30 -7.35 11.66
N ARG A 66 -0.73 -8.33 10.95
CA ARG A 66 0.25 -9.26 11.50
C ARG A 66 1.44 -9.32 10.56
N VAL A 67 2.54 -8.74 11.00
CA VAL A 67 3.84 -8.90 10.34
C VAL A 67 4.40 -10.25 10.78
N PHE A 68 4.49 -11.20 9.84
CA PHE A 68 5.17 -12.47 10.04
C PHE A 68 6.62 -12.33 9.57
N VAL A 69 7.59 -12.86 10.34
CA VAL A 69 9.05 -12.75 10.07
C VAL A 69 9.47 -13.31 8.71
N GLU A 70 8.65 -14.16 8.08
CA GLU A 70 8.89 -14.63 6.71
C GLU A 70 8.85 -13.50 5.64
N ASP A 71 8.40 -12.29 5.98
CA ASP A 71 8.36 -11.12 5.08
C ASP A 71 9.63 -10.26 5.13
N SER A 72 10.58 -10.56 6.04
CA SER A 72 11.79 -9.75 6.23
C SER A 72 13.08 -10.57 6.03
N ALA A 73 13.26 -11.18 4.85
CA ALA A 73 14.57 -11.67 4.46
C ALA A 73 15.34 -10.58 3.70
N VAL A 74 15.99 -9.68 4.45
CA VAL A 74 17.18 -8.98 3.94
C VAL A 74 18.36 -9.83 4.39
N PHE A 75 18.88 -10.68 3.49
CA PHE A 75 20.23 -11.20 3.63
C PHE A 75 21.24 -10.17 3.11
#